data_AF-A0A259CWI6-F1
#
_entry.id   AF-A0A259CWI6-F1
#
_cell.length_a   1.000
_cell.length_b   1.000
_cell.length_c   1.000
_cell.angle_alpha   90.00
_cell.angle_beta   90.00
_cell.angle_gamma   90.00
#
_symmetry.space_group_name_H-M   'P 1'
#
loop_
_entity.id
_entity.type
_entity.pdbx_description
1 polymer ?
#
loop_
_entity_poly.entity_id
_entity_poly.type
_entity_poly.pdbx_seq_one_letter_code
_entity_poly.pdbx_strand_id
1 'polypeptide(L)'
;PTEWAVEGSKAKGQTMINRQTRLTMRAFNNECEAAIANVRWNNVVAMEKRIHAAASSIDKENTSLNLTLNDGYVALKIEELRLTHEYRERLKAEKEERTDMARAEREEKKLIAEAEAAEREEAKYQALLEKARKEANGDGNLKRIEELEAALAEAHAASERARAMAEMTRSGYVYIISNVGSFGEDVVKIGLTRRLDPDDRVRELGDASVPFSFDTHAMIYSDAAPALEFALHKEFADRRINMSNFRKEFFRVSLDEVEEAVARLAPDASFFKDREAQEWHETMARRNVELLDLQSAAAKSLPASI
;
A
#
# COMPACT_ATOMS: atom_id res chain seq x y z
N PRO A 1 45.29 -19.90 -22.34
CA PRO A 1 45.97 -20.97 -23.13
C PRO A 1 47.19 -20.43 -23.89
N THR A 2 48.40 -20.94 -23.60
CA THR A 2 49.68 -20.39 -24.10
C THR A 2 50.39 -21.22 -25.17
N GLU A 3 49.94 -22.44 -25.48
CA GLU A 3 50.66 -23.34 -26.40
C GLU A 3 49.91 -23.72 -27.69
N TRP A 4 48.75 -23.12 -27.95
CA TRP A 4 47.96 -23.48 -29.13
C TRP A 4 48.54 -22.88 -30.42
N ALA A 5 48.78 -23.74 -31.41
CA ALA A 5 49.29 -23.36 -32.73
C ALA A 5 48.27 -23.70 -33.82
N VAL A 6 48.05 -22.75 -34.73
CA VAL A 6 47.19 -22.92 -35.91
C VAL A 6 48.09 -22.89 -37.13
N GLU A 7 48.02 -23.94 -37.97
CA GLU A 7 48.93 -24.11 -39.12
C GLU A 7 50.41 -24.03 -38.75
N GLY A 8 50.79 -24.57 -37.58
CA GLY A 8 52.16 -24.51 -37.06
C GLY A 8 52.60 -23.15 -36.50
N SER A 9 51.73 -22.12 -36.53
CA SER A 9 52.04 -20.79 -36.01
C SER A 9 51.37 -20.53 -34.65
N LYS A 10 52.19 -20.31 -33.61
CA LYS A 10 51.73 -19.85 -32.28
C LYS A 10 51.07 -18.47 -32.36
N ALA A 11 51.54 -17.57 -33.23
CA ALA A 11 50.96 -16.24 -33.42
C ALA A 11 49.55 -16.30 -34.01
N LYS A 12 49.31 -17.21 -34.96
CA LYS A 12 47.95 -17.46 -35.50
C LYS A 12 47.03 -18.05 -34.43
N GLY A 13 47.54 -18.98 -33.61
CA GLY A 13 46.79 -19.54 -32.46
C GLY A 13 46.39 -18.47 -31.44
N GLN A 14 47.31 -17.59 -31.04
CA GLN A 14 47.00 -16.47 -30.14
C GLN A 14 45.94 -15.53 -30.74
N THR A 15 46.02 -15.25 -32.04
CA THR A 15 45.03 -14.41 -32.74
C THR A 15 43.65 -15.04 -32.70
N MET A 16 43.56 -16.37 -32.88
CA MET A 16 42.31 -17.10 -32.84
C MET A 16 41.72 -17.16 -31.43
N ILE A 17 42.53 -17.38 -30.38
CA ILE A 17 42.10 -17.27 -28.98
C ILE A 17 41.53 -15.87 -28.72
N ASN A 18 42.25 -14.81 -29.09
CA ASN A 18 41.78 -13.44 -28.87
C ASN A 18 40.44 -13.14 -29.58
N ARG A 19 40.23 -13.71 -30.78
CA ARG A 19 38.94 -13.60 -31.49
C ARG A 19 37.84 -14.36 -30.75
N GLN A 20 38.11 -15.57 -30.30
CA GLN A 20 37.16 -16.37 -29.54
C GLN A 20 36.81 -15.72 -28.19
N THR A 21 37.78 -15.17 -27.47
CA THR A 21 37.55 -14.43 -26.22
C THR A 21 36.57 -13.28 -26.45
N ARG A 22 36.74 -12.49 -27.51
CA ARG A 22 35.81 -11.40 -27.83
C ARG A 22 34.41 -11.89 -28.17
N LEU A 23 34.30 -12.99 -28.92
CA LEU A 23 33.01 -13.57 -29.27
C LEU A 23 32.28 -14.14 -28.04
N THR A 24 33.03 -14.84 -27.18
CA THR A 24 32.59 -15.38 -25.89
C THR A 24 32.02 -14.28 -25.00
N MET A 25 32.78 -13.20 -24.82
CA MET A 25 32.32 -12.06 -24.01
C MET A 25 31.07 -11.41 -24.60
N ARG A 26 30.99 -11.25 -25.92
CA ARG A 26 29.80 -10.69 -26.58
C ARG A 26 28.59 -11.59 -26.39
N ALA A 27 28.73 -12.90 -26.58
CA ALA A 27 27.65 -13.86 -26.40
C ALA A 27 27.12 -13.84 -24.97
N PHE A 28 28.02 -13.90 -23.98
CA PHE A 28 27.65 -13.86 -22.57
C PHE A 28 26.98 -12.53 -22.19
N ASN A 29 27.54 -11.39 -22.63
CA ASN A 29 26.98 -10.08 -22.34
C ASN A 29 25.57 -9.91 -22.92
N ASN A 30 25.33 -10.39 -24.14
CA ASN A 30 24.00 -10.31 -24.76
C ASN A 30 22.94 -11.10 -23.96
N GLU A 31 23.28 -12.30 -23.46
CA GLU A 31 22.37 -13.06 -22.60
C GLU A 31 22.13 -12.36 -21.26
N CYS A 32 23.16 -11.76 -20.67
CA CYS A 32 23.03 -10.99 -19.43
C CYS A 32 22.15 -9.75 -19.65
N GLU A 33 22.40 -8.96 -20.69
CA GLU A 33 21.61 -7.77 -21.04
C GLU A 33 20.14 -8.13 -21.28
N ALA A 34 19.87 -9.24 -21.98
CA ALA A 34 18.50 -9.72 -22.18
C ALA A 34 17.83 -10.11 -20.85
N ALA A 35 18.54 -10.79 -19.95
CA ALA A 35 18.04 -11.16 -18.63
C ALA A 35 17.76 -9.92 -17.75
N ILE A 36 18.71 -8.97 -17.71
CA ILE A 36 18.62 -7.73 -16.95
C ILE A 36 17.48 -6.85 -17.48
N ALA A 37 17.35 -6.70 -18.79
CA ALA A 37 16.28 -5.91 -19.38
C ALA A 37 14.89 -6.45 -19.01
N ASN A 38 14.74 -7.79 -18.99
CA ASN A 38 13.47 -8.48 -18.75
C ASN A 38 13.20 -8.84 -17.27
N VAL A 39 14.04 -8.39 -16.33
CA VAL A 39 13.82 -8.64 -14.91
C VAL A 39 12.57 -7.91 -14.41
N ARG A 40 11.77 -8.63 -13.62
CA ARG A 40 10.51 -8.20 -13.03
C ARG A 40 10.47 -8.67 -11.58
N TRP A 41 9.56 -8.07 -10.82
CA TRP A 41 9.29 -8.35 -9.40
C TRP A 41 9.13 -9.84 -9.06
N ASN A 42 8.69 -10.68 -10.01
CA ASN A 42 8.41 -12.10 -9.79
C ASN A 42 9.42 -13.08 -10.40
N ASN A 43 10.45 -12.60 -11.12
CA ASN A 43 11.28 -13.49 -11.94
C ASN A 43 12.79 -13.34 -11.75
N VAL A 44 13.25 -12.53 -10.79
CA VAL A 44 14.69 -12.29 -10.55
C VAL A 44 15.48 -13.60 -10.39
N VAL A 45 14.99 -14.55 -9.59
CA VAL A 45 15.63 -15.86 -9.38
C VAL A 45 15.70 -16.68 -10.68
N ALA A 46 14.68 -16.57 -11.53
CA ALA A 46 14.68 -17.25 -12.83
C ALA A 46 15.70 -16.62 -13.79
N MET A 47 15.83 -15.29 -13.76
CA MET A 47 16.83 -14.57 -14.57
C MET A 47 18.26 -14.85 -14.09
N GLU A 48 18.49 -14.98 -12.78
CA GLU A 48 19.79 -15.41 -12.23
C GLU A 48 20.19 -16.78 -12.74
N LYS A 49 19.26 -17.75 -12.67
CA LYS A 49 19.48 -19.10 -13.20
C LYS A 49 19.80 -19.07 -14.70
N ARG A 50 19.16 -18.19 -15.47
CA ARG A 50 19.44 -18.03 -16.90
C ARG A 50 20.87 -17.53 -17.15
N ILE A 51 21.36 -16.55 -16.38
CA ILE A 51 22.73 -16.05 -16.50
C ILE A 51 23.74 -17.15 -16.17
N HIS A 52 23.53 -17.90 -15.08
CA HIS A 52 24.40 -19.03 -14.73
C HIS A 52 24.39 -20.15 -15.78
N ALA A 53 23.22 -20.47 -16.33
CA ALA A 53 23.09 -21.46 -17.40
C ALA A 53 23.82 -21.01 -18.68
N ALA A 54 23.71 -19.72 -19.05
CA ALA A 54 24.44 -19.15 -20.18
C ALA A 54 25.95 -19.26 -19.98
N ALA A 55 26.48 -18.87 -18.81
CA ALA A 55 27.90 -19.01 -18.50
C ALA A 55 28.37 -20.47 -18.63
N SER A 56 27.63 -21.40 -18.01
CA SER A 56 27.94 -22.83 -18.05
C SER A 56 27.91 -23.41 -19.47
N SER A 57 26.98 -22.97 -20.31
CA SER A 57 26.88 -23.43 -21.71
C SER A 57 28.05 -22.91 -22.54
N ILE A 58 28.39 -21.63 -22.38
CA ILE A 58 29.48 -20.98 -23.10
C ILE A 58 30.83 -21.58 -22.73
N ASP A 59 31.08 -21.89 -21.45
CA ASP A 59 32.31 -22.55 -21.02
C ASP A 59 32.45 -23.97 -21.58
N LYS A 60 31.33 -24.71 -21.70
CA LYS A 60 31.32 -26.02 -22.36
C LYS A 60 31.73 -25.93 -23.83
N GLU A 61 31.22 -24.95 -24.57
CA GLU A 61 31.60 -24.73 -25.98
C GLU A 61 33.08 -24.34 -26.13
N ASN A 62 33.64 -23.65 -25.14
CA ASN A 62 35.02 -23.18 -25.13
C ASN A 62 36.04 -24.17 -24.55
N THR A 63 35.60 -25.37 -24.13
CA THR A 63 36.45 -26.37 -23.47
C THR A 63 37.67 -26.76 -24.32
N SER A 64 37.51 -26.90 -25.64
CA SER A 64 38.60 -27.25 -26.57
C SER A 64 39.74 -26.22 -26.61
N LEU A 65 39.43 -24.96 -26.25
CA LEU A 65 40.36 -23.84 -26.24
C LEU A 65 40.88 -23.53 -24.84
N ASN A 66 40.45 -24.27 -23.82
CA ASN A 66 40.75 -24.00 -22.42
C ASN A 66 40.49 -22.53 -22.04
N LEU A 67 39.35 -22.03 -22.51
CA LEU A 67 38.87 -20.68 -22.26
C LEU A 67 37.62 -20.80 -21.37
N THR A 68 37.63 -20.08 -20.24
CA THR A 68 36.50 -20.04 -19.31
C THR A 68 36.17 -18.60 -18.98
N LEU A 69 34.90 -18.36 -18.67
CA LEU A 69 34.46 -17.12 -18.09
C LEU A 69 35.04 -16.97 -16.68
N ASN A 70 35.32 -15.74 -16.29
CA ASN A 70 35.78 -15.44 -14.94
C ASN A 70 34.58 -15.42 -13.99
N ASP A 71 34.61 -16.25 -12.94
CA ASP A 71 33.50 -16.35 -11.97
C ASP A 71 33.18 -15.02 -11.29
N GLY A 72 34.18 -14.18 -11.02
CA GLY A 72 33.99 -12.83 -10.49
C GLY A 72 33.23 -11.92 -11.45
N TYR A 73 33.49 -12.04 -12.76
CA TYR A 73 32.73 -11.29 -13.76
C TYR A 73 31.27 -11.77 -13.86
N VAL A 74 31.04 -13.08 -13.79
CA VAL A 74 29.67 -13.64 -13.76
C VAL A 74 28.93 -13.16 -12.51
N ALA A 75 29.60 -13.15 -11.35
CA ALA A 75 29.02 -12.64 -10.10
C ALA A 75 28.62 -11.16 -10.20
N LEU A 76 29.46 -10.32 -10.82
CA LEU A 76 29.12 -8.91 -11.07
C LEU A 76 27.89 -8.74 -11.98
N LYS A 77 27.71 -9.61 -12.98
CA LYS A 77 26.49 -9.61 -13.82
C LYS A 77 25.23 -10.02 -13.07
N ILE A 78 25.36 -10.95 -12.11
CA ILE A 78 24.26 -11.30 -11.20
C ILE A 78 23.94 -10.14 -10.25
N GLU A 79 24.95 -9.47 -9.73
CA GLU A 79 24.75 -8.27 -8.89
C GLU A 79 24.08 -7.14 -9.67
N GLU A 80 24.49 -6.87 -10.91
CA GLU A 80 23.83 -5.90 -11.80
C GLU A 80 22.34 -6.21 -12.00
N LEU A 81 21.99 -7.49 -12.19
CA LEU A 81 20.61 -7.96 -12.30
C LEU A 81 19.80 -7.68 -11.02
N ARG A 82 20.36 -8.01 -9.86
CA ARG A 82 19.73 -7.79 -8.55
C ARG A 82 19.51 -6.31 -8.26
N LEU A 83 20.54 -5.50 -8.47
CA LEU A 83 20.46 -4.04 -8.31
C LEU A 83 19.43 -3.43 -9.25
N THR A 84 19.36 -3.90 -10.50
CA THR A 84 18.35 -3.45 -11.46
C THR A 84 16.93 -3.78 -10.98
N HIS A 85 16.73 -4.98 -10.44
CA HIS A 85 15.46 -5.38 -9.84
C HIS A 85 15.08 -4.50 -8.64
N GLU A 86 16.00 -4.32 -7.69
CA GLU A 86 15.79 -3.47 -6.51
C GLU A 86 15.49 -2.01 -6.88
N TYR A 87 16.23 -1.46 -7.84
CA TYR A 87 16.02 -0.10 -8.35
C TYR A 87 14.63 0.07 -8.97
N ARG A 88 14.17 -0.90 -9.77
CA ARG A 88 12.83 -0.86 -10.37
C ARG A 88 11.71 -0.92 -9.33
N GLU A 89 11.88 -1.74 -8.29
CA GLU A 89 10.93 -1.82 -7.18
C GLU A 89 10.91 -0.50 -6.39
N ARG A 90 12.07 0.11 -6.12
CA ARG A 90 12.17 1.41 -5.46
C ARG A 90 11.53 2.55 -6.26
N LEU A 91 11.80 2.63 -7.57
CA LEU A 91 11.15 3.63 -8.43
C LEU A 91 9.63 3.50 -8.42
N LYS A 92 9.12 2.27 -8.39
CA LYS A 92 7.69 2.02 -8.33
C LYS A 92 7.11 2.49 -6.99
N ALA A 93 7.75 2.15 -5.87
CA ALA A 93 7.34 2.59 -4.54
C ALA A 93 7.33 4.13 -4.42
N GLU A 94 8.42 4.80 -4.82
CA GLU A 94 8.52 6.27 -4.80
C GLU A 94 7.44 6.94 -5.67
N LYS A 95 7.15 6.36 -6.84
CA LYS A 95 6.08 6.86 -7.71
C LYS A 95 4.72 6.74 -7.04
N GLU A 96 4.43 5.59 -6.41
CA GLU A 96 3.17 5.35 -5.71
C GLU A 96 3.02 6.31 -4.52
N GLU A 97 4.05 6.46 -3.68
CA GLU A 97 4.09 7.42 -2.57
C GLU A 97 3.88 8.86 -3.05
N ARG A 98 4.57 9.28 -4.12
CA ARG A 98 4.41 10.63 -4.69
C ARG A 98 3.00 10.86 -5.23
N THR A 99 2.40 9.86 -5.88
CA THR A 99 1.02 9.99 -6.36
C THR A 99 0.00 10.09 -5.23
N ASP A 100 0.26 9.40 -4.11
CA ASP A 100 -0.61 9.44 -2.94
C ASP A 100 -0.49 10.78 -2.20
N MET A 101 0.74 11.26 -1.95
CA MET A 101 0.97 12.61 -1.39
C MET A 101 0.34 13.70 -2.26
N ALA A 102 0.54 13.65 -3.58
CA ALA A 102 -0.02 14.64 -4.49
C ALA A 102 -1.55 14.61 -4.56
N ARG A 103 -2.19 13.45 -4.32
CA ARG A 103 -3.65 13.36 -4.25
C ARG A 103 -4.17 13.96 -2.95
N ALA A 104 -3.58 13.57 -1.81
CA ALA A 104 -3.94 14.10 -0.50
C ALA A 104 -3.80 15.63 -0.46
N GLU A 105 -2.66 16.16 -0.94
CA GLU A 105 -2.43 17.61 -1.02
C GLU A 105 -3.44 18.34 -1.92
N ARG A 106 -3.88 17.72 -3.03
CA ARG A 106 -4.87 18.33 -3.93
C ARG A 106 -6.25 18.39 -3.29
N GLU A 107 -6.66 17.33 -2.61
CA GLU A 107 -7.92 17.29 -1.89
C GLU A 107 -7.93 18.32 -0.75
N GLU A 108 -6.85 18.39 0.03
CA GLU A 108 -6.68 19.39 1.09
C GLU A 108 -6.68 20.82 0.54
N LYS A 109 -5.88 21.11 -0.49
CA LYS A 109 -5.83 22.45 -1.12
C LYS A 109 -7.17 22.86 -1.72
N LYS A 110 -7.93 21.92 -2.29
CA LYS A 110 -9.25 22.22 -2.85
C LYS A 110 -10.21 22.66 -1.75
N LEU A 111 -10.22 21.95 -0.62
CA LEU A 111 -11.08 22.29 0.52
C LEU A 111 -10.70 23.61 1.17
N ILE A 112 -9.40 23.88 1.35
CA ILE A 112 -8.91 25.17 1.85
C ILE A 112 -9.32 26.30 0.91
N ALA A 113 -9.13 26.13 -0.40
CA ALA A 113 -9.50 27.15 -1.39
C ALA A 113 -11.01 27.39 -1.46
N GLU A 114 -11.84 26.35 -1.28
CA GLU A 114 -13.30 26.48 -1.19
C GLU A 114 -13.72 27.26 0.06
N ALA A 115 -13.08 27.02 1.22
CA ALA A 115 -13.29 27.79 2.44
C ALA A 115 -12.88 29.26 2.27
N GLU A 116 -11.68 29.53 1.76
CA GLU A 116 -11.19 30.91 1.51
C GLU A 116 -12.04 31.66 0.46
N ALA A 117 -12.62 30.95 -0.51
CA ALA A 117 -13.52 31.55 -1.48
C ALA A 117 -14.87 31.92 -0.84
N ALA A 118 -15.41 31.05 0.01
CA ALA A 118 -16.66 31.31 0.73
C ALA A 118 -16.52 32.49 1.71
N GLU A 119 -15.42 32.58 2.46
CA GLU A 119 -15.13 33.72 3.34
C GLU A 119 -15.02 35.04 2.58
N ARG A 120 -14.38 35.03 1.39
CA ARG A 120 -14.28 36.22 0.54
C ARG A 120 -15.63 36.67 -0.02
N GLU A 121 -16.51 35.74 -0.39
CA GLU A 121 -17.87 36.08 -0.82
C GLU A 121 -18.68 36.68 0.33
N GLU A 122 -18.62 36.09 1.53
CA GLU A 122 -19.25 36.65 2.72
C GLU A 122 -18.79 38.10 2.99
N ALA A 123 -17.47 38.34 2.98
CA ALA A 123 -16.91 39.67 3.18
C ALA A 123 -17.37 40.69 2.11
N LYS A 124 -17.56 40.26 0.85
CA LYS A 124 -18.10 41.12 -0.22
C LYS A 124 -19.55 41.51 0.07
N TYR A 125 -20.39 40.55 0.46
CA TYR A 125 -21.80 40.84 0.79
C TYR A 125 -21.91 41.74 2.02
N GLN A 126 -21.06 41.56 3.03
CA GLN A 126 -20.98 42.47 4.19
C GLN A 126 -20.64 43.90 3.74
N ALA A 127 -19.61 44.08 2.91
CA ALA A 127 -19.19 45.40 2.41
C ALA A 127 -20.27 46.08 1.54
N LEU A 128 -20.98 45.31 0.70
CA LEU A 128 -22.10 45.81 -0.10
C LEU A 128 -23.27 46.26 0.77
N LEU A 129 -23.59 45.50 1.82
CA LEU A 129 -24.63 45.85 2.77
C LEU A 129 -24.27 47.11 3.56
N GLU A 130 -23.03 47.24 4.05
CA GLU A 130 -22.57 48.46 4.73
C GLU A 130 -22.64 49.69 3.83
N LYS A 131 -22.26 49.55 2.55
CA LYS A 131 -22.34 50.64 1.58
C LYS A 131 -23.78 51.04 1.29
N ALA A 132 -24.67 50.06 1.07
CA ALA A 132 -26.09 50.30 0.86
C ALA A 132 -26.77 51.00 2.06
N ARG A 133 -26.37 50.62 3.29
CA ARG A 133 -26.83 51.27 4.53
C ARG A 133 -26.33 52.72 4.65
N LYS A 134 -25.11 53.03 4.21
CA LYS A 134 -24.56 54.40 4.19
C LYS A 134 -25.19 55.30 3.12
N GLU A 135 -25.59 54.72 1.99
CA GLU A 135 -26.21 55.44 0.86
C GLU A 135 -27.74 55.58 0.99
N ALA A 136 -28.36 54.96 2.00
CA ALA A 136 -29.80 55.01 2.26
C ALA A 136 -30.27 56.34 2.87
N ASN A 137 -30.61 57.28 1.98
CA ASN A 137 -31.36 58.50 2.29
C ASN A 137 -32.76 58.50 1.63
N GLY A 138 -33.49 57.37 1.67
CA GLY A 138 -34.88 57.28 1.19
C GLY A 138 -35.43 55.85 1.02
N ASP A 139 -36.77 55.71 1.01
CA ASP A 139 -37.54 54.43 1.03
C ASP A 139 -37.22 53.44 -0.10
N GLY A 140 -36.62 53.89 -1.21
CA GLY A 140 -36.20 53.03 -2.33
C GLY A 140 -35.07 52.06 -1.98
N ASN A 141 -34.30 52.32 -0.91
CA ASN A 141 -33.19 51.47 -0.49
C ASN A 141 -33.59 50.32 0.44
N LEU A 142 -34.81 50.30 0.98
CA LEU A 142 -35.25 49.25 1.93
C LEU A 142 -35.27 47.85 1.30
N LYS A 143 -35.87 47.70 0.11
CA LYS A 143 -35.90 46.42 -0.61
C LYS A 143 -34.49 45.94 -0.99
N ARG A 144 -33.61 46.87 -1.35
CA ARG A 144 -32.23 46.55 -1.71
C ARG A 144 -31.41 46.10 -0.51
N ILE A 145 -31.67 46.68 0.66
CA ILE A 145 -31.06 46.27 1.93
C ILE A 145 -31.57 44.88 2.33
N GLU A 146 -32.88 44.62 2.25
CA GLU A 146 -33.46 43.29 2.55
C GLU A 146 -32.90 42.18 1.64
N GLU A 147 -32.75 42.45 0.33
CA GLU A 147 -32.11 41.52 -0.61
C GLU A 147 -30.64 41.23 -0.24
N LEU A 148 -29.89 42.27 0.16
CA LEU A 148 -28.49 42.13 0.55
C LEU A 148 -28.33 41.42 1.91
N GLU A 149 -29.28 41.60 2.83
CA GLU A 149 -29.32 40.88 4.12
C GLU A 149 -29.62 39.39 3.91
N ALA A 150 -30.56 39.05 3.03
CA ALA A 150 -30.84 37.66 2.67
C ALA A 150 -29.63 36.99 1.99
N ALA A 151 -29.00 37.68 1.04
CA ALA A 151 -27.79 37.18 0.37
C ALA A 151 -26.60 37.03 1.33
N LEU A 152 -26.45 37.94 2.29
CA LEU A 152 -25.41 37.83 3.33
C LEU A 152 -25.67 36.63 4.24
N ALA A 153 -26.91 36.38 4.65
CA ALA A 153 -27.25 35.21 5.47
C ALA A 153 -26.94 33.89 4.76
N GLU A 154 -27.23 33.81 3.45
CA GLU A 154 -26.88 32.64 2.63
C GLU A 154 -25.37 32.47 2.49
N ALA A 155 -24.63 33.56 2.23
CA ALA A 155 -23.17 33.53 2.13
C ALA A 155 -22.51 33.14 3.46
N HIS A 156 -22.99 33.65 4.59
CA HIS A 156 -22.52 33.28 5.92
C HIS A 156 -22.77 31.80 6.22
N ALA A 157 -23.96 31.27 5.91
CA ALA A 157 -24.25 29.84 6.05
C ALA A 157 -23.42 28.95 5.10
N ALA A 158 -23.01 29.45 3.93
CA ALA A 158 -22.10 28.74 3.03
C ALA A 158 -20.65 28.76 3.55
N SER A 159 -20.20 29.91 4.06
CA SER A 159 -18.89 30.11 4.70
C SER A 159 -18.71 29.20 5.92
N GLU A 160 -19.66 29.21 6.85
CA GLU A 160 -19.64 28.33 8.03
C GLU A 160 -19.67 26.85 7.65
N ARG A 161 -20.42 26.45 6.61
CA ARG A 161 -20.40 25.07 6.10
C ARG A 161 -19.06 24.69 5.48
N ALA A 162 -18.45 25.58 4.69
CA ALA A 162 -17.16 25.33 4.05
C ALA A 162 -16.04 25.26 5.09
N ARG A 163 -16.08 26.13 6.10
CA ARG A 163 -15.17 26.12 7.25
C ARG A 163 -15.33 24.86 8.09
N ALA A 164 -16.57 24.50 8.44
CA ALA A 164 -16.87 23.25 9.13
C ALA A 164 -16.41 22.03 8.31
N MET A 165 -16.52 22.06 6.98
CA MET A 165 -16.03 20.99 6.11
C MET A 165 -14.50 20.92 6.07
N ALA A 166 -13.81 22.06 6.06
CA ALA A 166 -12.35 22.15 6.16
C ALA A 166 -11.83 21.69 7.54
N GLU A 167 -12.54 22.01 8.62
CA GLU A 167 -12.27 21.51 9.98
C GLU A 167 -12.60 20.01 10.09
N MET A 168 -13.71 19.55 9.49
CA MET A 168 -14.08 18.12 9.41
C MET A 168 -13.09 17.29 8.61
N THR A 169 -12.29 17.87 7.72
CA THR A 169 -11.19 17.10 7.08
C THR A 169 -10.12 16.65 8.08
N ARG A 170 -9.98 17.36 9.20
CA ARG A 170 -9.06 17.01 10.28
C ARG A 170 -9.69 16.02 11.26
N SER A 171 -10.99 16.12 11.50
CA SER A 171 -11.68 15.26 12.47
C SER A 171 -12.23 13.97 11.86
N GLY A 172 -12.39 12.93 12.67
CA GLY A 172 -13.03 11.69 12.24
C GLY A 172 -12.85 10.57 13.27
N TYR A 173 -13.19 9.36 12.85
CA TYR A 173 -13.02 8.17 13.67
C TYR A 173 -11.90 7.30 13.12
N VAL A 174 -10.93 6.98 13.96
CA VAL A 174 -9.97 5.91 13.70
C VAL A 174 -10.55 4.62 14.26
N TYR A 175 -10.83 3.66 13.39
CA TYR A 175 -11.34 2.36 13.77
C TYR A 175 -10.23 1.31 13.75
N ILE A 176 -10.32 0.38 14.70
CA ILE A 176 -9.44 -0.79 14.79
C ILE A 176 -10.35 -2.01 14.79
N ILE A 177 -10.22 -2.84 13.78
CA ILE A 177 -11.07 -4.01 13.57
C ILE A 177 -10.23 -5.26 13.27
N SER A 178 -10.73 -6.43 13.63
CA SER A 178 -10.11 -7.70 13.26
C SER A 178 -11.15 -8.67 12.67
N ASN A 179 -10.68 -9.70 12.00
CA ASN A 179 -11.53 -10.76 11.47
C ASN A 179 -10.75 -12.06 11.47
N VAL A 180 -10.92 -12.80 12.56
CA VAL A 180 -10.17 -14.05 12.79
C VAL A 180 -10.44 -15.09 11.70
N GLY A 181 -11.68 -15.16 11.20
CA GLY A 181 -12.06 -16.15 10.20
C GLY A 181 -11.47 -15.90 8.82
N SER A 182 -11.14 -14.65 8.49
CA SER A 182 -10.61 -14.27 7.18
C SER A 182 -9.09 -14.06 7.19
N PHE A 183 -8.55 -13.53 8.29
CA PHE A 183 -7.16 -13.09 8.35
C PHE A 183 -6.33 -13.72 9.48
N GLY A 184 -6.95 -14.45 10.41
CA GLY A 184 -6.28 -15.06 11.56
C GLY A 184 -6.28 -14.18 12.81
N GLU A 185 -5.73 -14.72 13.90
CA GLU A 185 -5.85 -14.12 15.24
C GLU A 185 -5.04 -12.83 15.42
N ASP A 186 -3.85 -12.74 14.84
CA ASP A 186 -2.97 -11.58 15.04
C ASP A 186 -2.98 -10.64 13.84
N VAL A 187 -4.16 -10.41 13.26
CA VAL A 187 -4.32 -9.47 12.15
C VAL A 187 -5.37 -8.44 12.45
N VAL A 188 -4.95 -7.18 12.47
CA VAL A 188 -5.82 -6.02 12.65
C VAL A 188 -5.79 -5.14 11.41
N LYS A 189 -6.92 -4.49 11.16
CA LYS A 189 -7.03 -3.36 10.25
C LYS A 189 -7.20 -2.08 11.06
N ILE A 190 -6.36 -1.09 10.76
CA ILE A 190 -6.46 0.26 11.33
C ILE A 190 -6.81 1.20 10.19
N GLY A 191 -7.93 1.91 10.29
CA GLY A 191 -8.35 2.83 9.24
C GLY A 191 -9.11 4.03 9.76
N LEU A 192 -9.27 5.01 8.88
CA LEU A 192 -10.01 6.23 9.14
C LEU A 192 -11.39 6.19 8.48
N THR A 193 -12.42 6.69 9.17
CA THR A 193 -13.71 7.01 8.59
C THR A 193 -14.15 8.40 9.00
N ARG A 194 -14.84 9.10 8.10
CA ARG A 194 -15.45 10.42 8.35
C ARG A 194 -16.97 10.36 8.29
N ARG A 195 -17.53 9.15 8.33
CA ARG A 195 -18.99 8.97 8.33
C ARG A 195 -19.57 9.42 9.65
N LEU A 196 -20.85 9.81 9.59
CA LEU A 196 -21.62 10.19 10.77
C LEU A 196 -21.79 8.99 11.71
N ASP A 197 -22.12 7.83 11.15
CA ASP A 197 -22.11 6.54 11.83
C ASP A 197 -20.87 5.76 11.37
N PRO A 198 -19.88 5.54 12.25
CA PRO A 198 -18.68 4.82 11.89
C PRO A 198 -18.90 3.30 11.77
N ASP A 199 -19.92 2.73 12.42
CA ASP A 199 -20.23 1.30 12.36
C ASP A 199 -20.79 0.87 11.00
N ASP A 200 -21.48 1.79 10.30
CA ASP A 200 -21.87 1.60 8.90
C ASP A 200 -20.66 1.28 8.01
N ARG A 201 -19.51 1.92 8.26
CA ARG A 201 -18.29 1.68 7.48
C ARG A 201 -17.75 0.27 7.74
N VAL A 202 -17.76 -0.19 8.98
CA VAL A 202 -17.27 -1.52 9.36
C VAL A 202 -18.15 -2.60 8.71
N ARG A 203 -19.48 -2.43 8.72
CA ARG A 203 -20.42 -3.34 8.08
C ARG A 203 -20.20 -3.46 6.58
N GLU A 204 -20.06 -2.34 5.86
CA GLU A 204 -19.76 -2.37 4.43
C GLU A 204 -18.45 -3.09 4.08
N LEU A 205 -17.42 -2.93 4.93
CA LEU A 205 -16.14 -3.61 4.74
C LEU A 205 -16.29 -5.12 4.91
N GLY A 206 -17.15 -5.56 5.82
CA GLY A 206 -17.53 -6.95 6.02
C GLY A 206 -18.27 -7.53 4.80
N ASP A 207 -19.36 -6.89 4.42
CA ASP A 207 -20.28 -7.40 3.39
C ASP A 207 -19.66 -7.49 1.99
N ALA A 208 -18.73 -6.59 1.65
CA ALA A 208 -18.25 -6.45 0.29
C ALA A 208 -17.19 -7.49 -0.12
N SER A 209 -16.45 -8.09 0.83
CA SER A 209 -15.15 -8.69 0.48
C SER A 209 -14.62 -9.81 1.39
N VAL A 210 -15.30 -10.15 2.49
CA VAL A 210 -14.82 -11.18 3.43
C VAL A 210 -15.92 -12.17 3.81
N PRO A 211 -15.58 -13.44 4.10
CA PRO A 211 -16.55 -14.48 4.44
C PRO A 211 -17.20 -14.36 5.83
N PHE A 212 -16.61 -13.56 6.72
CA PHE A 212 -17.12 -13.33 8.09
C PHE A 212 -17.14 -11.83 8.37
N SER A 213 -17.99 -11.38 9.29
CA SER A 213 -18.00 -9.98 9.75
C SER A 213 -16.72 -9.61 10.51
N PHE A 214 -16.49 -8.30 10.68
CA PHE A 214 -15.38 -7.78 11.47
C PHE A 214 -15.81 -7.59 12.92
N ASP A 215 -14.92 -7.91 13.86
CA ASP A 215 -15.00 -7.51 15.26
C ASP A 215 -14.38 -6.11 15.42
N THR A 216 -15.09 -5.21 16.13
CA THR A 216 -14.60 -3.85 16.40
C THR A 216 -13.91 -3.79 17.76
N HIS A 217 -12.65 -3.37 17.77
CA HIS A 217 -11.84 -3.25 18.98
C HIS A 217 -11.74 -1.82 19.51
N ALA A 218 -11.74 -0.83 18.62
CA ALA A 218 -11.75 0.57 19.03
C ALA A 218 -12.43 1.43 17.98
N MET A 219 -13.12 2.47 18.45
CA MET A 219 -13.71 3.52 17.64
C MET A 219 -13.34 4.88 18.23
N ILE A 220 -12.24 5.46 17.76
CA ILE A 220 -11.58 6.58 18.41
C ILE A 220 -11.92 7.86 17.65
N TYR A 221 -12.77 8.71 18.24
CA TYR A 221 -12.96 10.07 17.73
C TYR A 221 -11.70 10.89 17.97
N SER A 222 -11.27 11.65 16.97
CA SER A 222 -10.16 12.60 17.10
C SER A 222 -10.39 13.80 16.19
N ASP A 223 -10.12 15.00 16.71
CA ASP A 223 -10.10 16.24 15.93
C ASP A 223 -8.95 16.27 14.90
N ALA A 224 -7.96 15.39 15.07
CA ALA A 224 -6.83 15.19 14.17
C ALA A 224 -6.69 13.70 13.80
N ALA A 225 -7.80 13.08 13.40
CA ALA A 225 -7.88 11.66 13.11
C ALA A 225 -6.86 11.15 12.06
N PRO A 226 -6.53 11.90 10.98
CA PRO A 226 -5.44 11.52 10.08
C PRO A 226 -4.07 11.45 10.77
N ALA A 227 -3.79 12.33 11.73
CA ALA A 227 -2.52 12.32 12.46
C ALA A 227 -2.42 11.11 13.41
N LEU A 228 -3.54 10.76 14.07
CA LEU A 228 -3.62 9.57 14.92
C LEU A 228 -3.46 8.28 14.11
N GLU A 229 -4.15 8.17 12.97
CA GLU A 229 -4.06 7.02 12.07
C GLU A 229 -2.64 6.85 11.52
N PHE A 230 -2.02 7.95 11.07
CA PHE A 230 -0.63 7.94 10.63
C PHE A 230 0.34 7.50 11.73
N ALA A 231 0.15 7.97 12.97
CA ALA A 231 0.99 7.58 14.10
C ALA A 231 0.91 6.08 14.38
N LEU A 232 -0.31 5.51 14.38
CA LEU A 232 -0.52 4.07 14.54
C LEU A 232 0.10 3.27 13.38
N HIS A 233 -0.09 3.72 12.13
CA HIS A 233 0.51 3.07 10.96
C HIS A 233 2.03 3.10 10.99
N LYS A 234 2.63 4.17 11.51
CA LYS A 234 4.07 4.30 11.68
C LYS A 234 4.60 3.37 12.77
N GLU A 235 3.89 3.26 13.89
CA GLU A 235 4.24 2.34 14.99
C GLU A 235 4.28 0.88 14.53
N PHE A 236 3.40 0.50 13.60
CA PHE A 236 3.27 -0.86 13.08
C PHE A 236 3.82 -1.04 11.66
N ALA A 237 4.62 -0.10 11.15
CA ALA A 237 5.05 -0.08 9.76
C ALA A 237 5.86 -1.33 9.35
N ASP A 238 6.67 -1.86 10.27
CA ASP A 238 7.50 -3.05 10.10
C ASP A 238 6.68 -4.36 10.07
N ARG A 239 5.45 -4.33 10.61
CA ARG A 239 4.53 -5.46 10.73
C ARG A 239 3.36 -5.40 9.75
N ARG A 240 3.42 -4.50 8.77
CA ARG A 240 2.39 -4.39 7.74
C ARG A 240 2.34 -5.64 6.87
N ILE A 241 1.14 -6.16 6.61
CA ILE A 241 0.94 -7.36 5.79
C ILE A 241 1.23 -7.08 4.31
N ASN A 242 0.84 -5.90 3.83
CA ASN A 242 1.09 -5.48 2.45
C ASN A 242 2.17 -4.40 2.39
N MET A 243 3.39 -4.81 2.04
CA MET A 243 4.54 -3.91 1.89
C MET A 243 4.60 -3.18 0.53
N SER A 244 3.69 -3.50 -0.39
CA SER A 244 3.65 -2.91 -1.74
C SER A 244 2.48 -1.96 -1.96
N ASN A 245 1.41 -2.08 -1.19
CA ASN A 245 0.23 -1.21 -1.31
C ASN A 245 -0.18 -0.75 0.09
N PHE A 246 0.29 0.43 0.46
CA PHE A 246 0.05 1.03 1.78
C PHE A 246 -1.42 1.41 2.03
N ARG A 247 -2.27 1.43 1.00
CA ARG A 247 -3.74 1.60 1.16
C ARG A 247 -4.41 0.35 1.75
N LYS A 248 -3.73 -0.79 1.76
CA LYS A 248 -4.19 -1.99 2.46
C LYS A 248 -3.59 -2.01 3.86
N GLU A 249 -4.32 -1.40 4.78
CA GLU A 249 -3.88 -1.05 6.14
C GLU A 249 -4.08 -2.21 7.11
N PHE A 250 -3.53 -3.38 6.76
CA PHE A 250 -3.56 -4.57 7.62
C PHE A 250 -2.18 -4.81 8.23
N PHE A 251 -2.16 -5.14 9.51
CA PHE A 251 -0.95 -5.30 10.31
C PHE A 251 -0.98 -6.62 11.06
N ARG A 252 0.16 -7.31 11.12
CA ARG A 252 0.33 -8.55 11.89
C ARG A 252 0.80 -8.21 13.30
N VAL A 253 -0.14 -7.94 14.19
CA VAL A 253 0.09 -7.48 15.56
C VAL A 253 -0.99 -8.03 16.48
N SER A 254 -0.64 -8.29 17.74
CA SER A 254 -1.59 -8.74 18.75
C SER A 254 -2.48 -7.58 19.23
N LEU A 255 -3.67 -7.89 19.75
CA LEU A 255 -4.56 -6.86 20.30
C LEU A 255 -3.97 -6.16 21.54
N ASP A 256 -3.13 -6.86 22.30
CA ASP A 256 -2.43 -6.29 23.45
C ASP A 256 -1.48 -5.17 23.03
N GLU A 257 -0.68 -5.40 21.98
CA GLU A 257 0.25 -4.39 21.45
C GLU A 257 -0.49 -3.18 20.87
N VAL A 258 -1.66 -3.41 20.27
CA VAL A 258 -2.48 -2.34 19.72
C VAL A 258 -3.12 -1.52 20.84
N GLU A 259 -3.63 -2.17 21.89
CA GLU A 259 -4.14 -1.48 23.08
C GLU A 259 -3.05 -0.60 23.73
N GLU A 260 -1.84 -1.12 23.90
CA GLU A 260 -0.71 -0.37 24.46
C GLU A 260 -0.34 0.85 23.59
N ALA A 261 -0.40 0.72 22.26
CA ALA A 261 -0.17 1.85 21.35
C ALA A 261 -1.30 2.88 21.44
N VAL A 262 -2.55 2.43 21.49
CA VAL A 262 -3.73 3.30 21.64
C VAL A 262 -3.70 4.04 22.97
N ALA A 263 -3.41 3.36 24.08
CA ALA A 263 -3.33 3.99 25.41
C ALA A 263 -2.26 5.10 25.48
N ARG A 264 -1.18 5.00 24.68
CA ARG A 264 -0.15 6.04 24.57
C ARG A 264 -0.58 7.21 23.67
N LEU A 265 -1.22 6.91 22.54
CA LEU A 265 -1.53 7.92 21.50
C LEU A 265 -2.89 8.60 21.70
N ALA A 266 -3.84 7.91 22.31
CA ALA A 266 -5.19 8.37 22.61
C ALA A 266 -5.63 7.82 23.99
N PRO A 267 -5.16 8.40 25.11
CA PRO A 267 -5.39 7.86 26.46
C PRO A 267 -6.85 7.76 26.88
N ASP A 268 -7.72 8.61 26.32
CA ASP A 268 -9.16 8.64 26.62
C ASP A 268 -9.97 7.64 25.78
N ALA A 269 -9.32 6.88 24.88
CA ALA A 269 -9.98 5.94 24.00
C ALA A 269 -10.32 4.62 24.70
N SER A 270 -11.55 4.14 24.51
CA SER A 270 -11.95 2.80 24.91
C SER A 270 -11.42 1.75 23.92
N PHE A 271 -10.88 0.65 24.44
CA PHE A 271 -10.44 -0.50 23.67
C PHE A 271 -11.10 -1.78 24.20
N PHE A 272 -11.59 -2.62 23.29
CA PHE A 272 -12.27 -3.88 23.59
C PHE A 272 -11.50 -5.03 22.95
N LYS A 273 -10.98 -5.94 23.78
CA LYS A 273 -10.22 -7.11 23.31
C LYS A 273 -11.09 -8.29 22.91
N ASP A 274 -12.31 -8.33 23.41
CA ASP A 274 -13.19 -9.47 23.20
C ASP A 274 -13.55 -9.60 21.72
N ARG A 275 -13.55 -10.84 21.22
CA ARG A 275 -13.88 -11.17 19.83
C ARG A 275 -15.15 -11.97 19.87
N GLU A 276 -16.23 -11.42 19.33
CA GLU A 276 -17.48 -12.15 19.27
C GLU A 276 -17.35 -13.29 18.24
N ALA A 277 -16.89 -12.95 17.02
CA ALA A 277 -16.59 -13.88 15.94
C ALA A 277 -17.60 -15.05 15.82
N GLN A 278 -18.89 -14.80 16.06
CA GLN A 278 -19.89 -15.84 16.30
C GLN A 278 -20.00 -16.78 15.11
N GLU A 279 -20.16 -16.22 13.90
CA GLU A 279 -20.29 -17.00 12.67
C GLU A 279 -19.08 -17.92 12.42
N TRP A 280 -17.88 -17.47 12.80
CA TRP A 280 -16.67 -18.27 12.69
C TRP A 280 -16.68 -19.44 13.68
N HIS A 281 -17.02 -19.18 14.95
CA HIS A 281 -17.12 -20.22 15.98
C HIS A 281 -18.16 -21.28 15.58
N GLU A 282 -19.33 -20.87 15.09
CA GLU A 282 -20.37 -21.78 14.59
C GLU A 282 -19.87 -22.60 13.40
N THR A 283 -19.16 -21.98 12.47
CA THR A 283 -18.57 -22.67 11.30
C THR A 283 -17.56 -23.73 11.72
N MET A 284 -16.68 -23.41 12.67
CA MET A 284 -15.69 -24.36 13.19
C MET A 284 -16.36 -25.50 13.96
N ALA A 285 -17.37 -25.21 14.77
CA ALA A 285 -18.14 -26.24 15.47
C ALA A 285 -18.78 -27.24 14.48
N ARG A 286 -19.41 -26.74 13.41
CA ARG A 286 -20.00 -27.60 12.36
C ARG A 286 -18.95 -28.45 11.64
N ARG A 287 -17.81 -27.87 11.26
CA ARG A 287 -16.70 -28.61 10.64
C ARG A 287 -16.13 -29.68 11.55
N ASN A 288 -16.01 -29.41 12.85
CA ASN A 288 -15.53 -30.38 13.82
C ASN A 288 -16.50 -31.56 13.96
N VAL A 289 -17.82 -31.30 13.97
CA VAL A 289 -18.84 -32.36 13.96
C VAL A 289 -18.73 -33.19 12.68
N GLU A 290 -18.65 -32.56 11.50
CA GLU A 290 -18.52 -33.26 10.23
C GLU A 290 -17.25 -34.13 10.15
N LEU A 291 -16.12 -33.61 10.65
CA LEU A 291 -14.87 -34.37 10.74
C LEU A 291 -15.00 -35.59 11.67
N LEU A 292 -15.66 -35.43 12.83
CA LEU A 292 -15.93 -36.54 13.74
C LEU A 292 -16.84 -37.59 13.09
N ASP A 293 -17.87 -37.16 12.36
CA ASP A 293 -18.78 -38.05 11.64
C ASP A 293 -18.03 -38.83 10.55
N LEU A 294 -17.18 -38.17 9.76
CA LEU A 294 -16.33 -38.80 8.74
C LEU A 294 -15.34 -39.79 9.36
N GLN A 295 -14.69 -39.44 10.46
CA GLN A 295 -13.80 -40.35 11.19
C GLN A 295 -14.55 -41.57 11.72
N SER A 296 -15.76 -41.37 12.23
CA SER A 296 -16.61 -42.47 12.71
C SER A 296 -17.06 -43.38 11.57
N ALA A 297 -17.37 -42.84 10.39
CA ALA A 297 -17.75 -43.60 9.20
C ALA A 297 -16.56 -44.39 8.63
N ALA A 298 -15.37 -43.80 8.60
CA ALA A 298 -14.14 -44.48 8.20
C ALA A 298 -13.75 -45.61 9.16
N ALA A 299 -13.95 -45.42 10.47
CA ALA A 299 -13.73 -46.47 11.47
C ALA A 299 -14.72 -47.64 11.32
N LYS A 300 -15.94 -47.39 10.82
CA LYS A 300 -16.95 -48.43 10.54
C LYS A 300 -16.71 -49.18 9.23
N SER A 301 -15.97 -48.61 8.27
CA SER A 301 -15.76 -49.21 6.94
C SER A 301 -14.48 -50.04 6.82
N LEU A 302 -13.60 -50.01 7.82
CA LEU A 302 -12.42 -50.87 7.86
C LEU A 302 -12.78 -52.23 8.50
N PRO A 303 -12.63 -53.37 7.79
CA PRO A 303 -12.87 -54.67 8.38
C PRO A 303 -11.84 -54.94 9.48
N ALA A 304 -12.29 -55.56 10.59
CA ALA A 304 -11.48 -55.83 11.78
C ALA A 304 -10.39 -56.90 11.57
N SER A 305 -10.22 -57.43 10.36
CA SER A 305 -9.16 -58.38 10.02
C SER A 305 -8.84 -58.35 8.52
N ILE A 306 -7.54 -58.30 8.20
CA ILE A 306 -6.98 -58.67 6.89
C ILE A 306 -6.81 -60.18 6.87
#